data_AF-A0A956G631-F1
#
_entry.id   AF-A0A956G631-F1
#
_cell.length_a   1.000
_cell.length_b   1.000
_cell.length_c   1.000
_cell.angle_alpha   90.00
_cell.angle_beta   90.00
_cell.angle_gamma   90.00
#
_symmetry.space_group_name_H-M   'P 1'
#
loop_
_entity.id
_entity.type
_entity.pdbx_description
1 polymer ?
#
loop_
_entity_poly.entity_id
_entity_poly.type
_entity_poly.pdbx_seq_one_letter_code
_entity_poly.pdbx_strand_id
1 'polypeptide(L)'
;MKTTLAYALVALLCGAGCSDGGRPADPTGARARFDVSPSAGFFDAPFPIPTRALPGGGVRVDDFPNPRDNLILGRVLTALARPPVGFGTTSAIYLPFDGPIDEQGLPDAAGSLADGAAVYLLDIDPDSPTRGERVAIDVRFKAAAETYSPENLLVILPHPGMALRASTRYAAIATDALRDAQGRTLGRPEVLDALLDAGADRAGLPAELVEAFDALVAALDAEALDAVRAATVFRTGDPFGETEKLRAWVAAQPLSMDDRLLVLRDHDDFCVVSGSIRVPLLQDGERPFKDAGGAIALDAAG
;
A
#
# COMPACT_ATOMS: atom_id res chain seq x y z
N MET A 1 79.12 37.55 -26.25
CA MET A 1 78.14 37.37 -25.16
C MET A 1 76.83 37.99 -25.61
N LYS A 2 75.79 37.15 -25.69
CA LYS A 2 74.53 37.38 -26.40
C LYS A 2 73.47 37.85 -25.42
N THR A 3 72.80 38.96 -25.71
CA THR A 3 71.59 39.44 -25.04
C THR A 3 70.42 39.21 -26.00
N THR A 4 69.49 38.33 -25.62
CA THR A 4 68.28 38.04 -26.40
C THR A 4 67.06 38.50 -25.61
N LEU A 5 66.29 39.39 -26.23
CA LEU A 5 64.98 39.90 -25.79
C LEU A 5 63.97 38.74 -25.62
N ALA A 6 63.26 38.70 -24.50
CA ALA A 6 62.11 37.81 -24.30
C ALA A 6 60.82 38.64 -24.33
N TYR A 7 60.00 38.42 -25.36
CA TYR A 7 58.65 38.97 -25.50
C TYR A 7 57.67 38.17 -24.63
N ALA A 8 56.89 38.86 -23.80
CA ALA A 8 55.78 38.30 -23.06
C ALA A 8 54.56 38.16 -23.98
N LEU A 9 54.07 36.92 -24.16
CA LEU A 9 52.81 36.63 -24.83
C LEU A 9 51.80 36.23 -23.75
N VAL A 10 50.89 37.13 -23.39
CA VAL A 10 49.73 36.83 -22.56
C VAL A 10 48.65 36.27 -23.47
N ALA A 11 48.44 34.96 -23.40
CA ALA A 11 47.33 34.30 -24.08
C ALA A 11 46.09 34.33 -23.18
N LEU A 12 45.13 35.18 -23.55
CA LEU A 12 43.79 35.25 -22.98
C LEU A 12 42.95 34.11 -23.57
N LEU A 13 42.79 33.00 -22.85
CA LEU A 13 41.83 31.95 -23.23
C LEU A 13 40.46 32.27 -22.63
N CYS A 14 39.58 32.84 -23.46
CA CYS A 14 38.13 32.79 -23.27
C CYS A 14 37.64 31.37 -23.57
N GLY A 15 37.49 30.55 -22.54
CA GLY A 15 36.73 29.31 -22.58
C GLY A 15 35.28 29.59 -22.20
N ALA A 16 34.37 29.50 -23.16
CA ALA A 16 32.93 29.51 -22.91
C ALA A 16 32.55 28.29 -22.05
N GLY A 17 32.31 28.52 -20.76
CA GLY A 17 31.68 27.55 -19.89
C GLY A 17 30.18 27.57 -20.12
N CYS A 18 29.68 26.71 -21.01
CA CYS A 18 28.30 26.26 -20.92
C CYS A 18 28.19 25.48 -19.60
N SER A 19 27.56 26.08 -18.61
CA SER A 19 27.09 25.36 -17.43
C SER A 19 25.90 24.51 -17.83
N ASP A 20 26.16 23.30 -18.32
CA ASP A 20 25.16 22.24 -18.23
C ASP A 20 24.99 21.97 -16.73
N GLY A 21 23.93 22.53 -16.16
CA GLY A 21 23.41 22.16 -14.85
C GLY A 21 22.89 20.73 -14.92
N GLY A 22 23.80 19.76 -15.08
CA GLY A 22 23.49 18.35 -14.95
C GLY A 22 23.04 18.10 -13.52
N ARG A 23 21.79 17.66 -13.36
CA ARG A 23 21.29 17.09 -12.11
C ARG A 23 22.35 16.12 -11.58
N PRO A 24 22.75 16.20 -10.29
CA PRO A 24 23.73 15.28 -9.74
C PRO A 24 23.29 13.84 -10.05
N ALA A 25 24.25 13.00 -10.47
CA ALA A 25 23.97 11.60 -10.77
C ALA A 25 23.27 10.95 -9.58
N ASP A 26 22.11 10.32 -9.82
CA ASP A 26 21.34 9.68 -8.76
C ASP A 26 22.19 8.54 -8.14
N PRO A 27 22.09 8.29 -6.82
CA PRO A 27 22.88 7.27 -6.16
C PRO A 27 22.73 5.90 -6.85
N THR A 28 23.84 5.18 -7.04
CA THR A 28 23.88 3.85 -7.66
C THR A 28 23.61 2.71 -6.68
N GLY A 29 22.96 3.01 -5.54
CA GLY A 29 22.57 2.01 -4.55
C GLY A 29 21.43 1.12 -5.03
N ALA A 30 21.01 0.16 -4.20
CA ALA A 30 19.82 -0.63 -4.47
C ALA A 30 18.60 0.28 -4.71
N ARG A 31 17.71 -0.15 -5.60
CA ARG A 31 16.50 0.58 -6.02
C ARG A 31 15.29 -0.32 -5.87
N ALA A 32 14.15 0.26 -5.51
CA ALA A 32 12.88 -0.46 -5.61
C ALA A 32 12.59 -0.81 -7.07
N ARG A 33 12.02 -1.98 -7.34
CA ARG A 33 11.50 -2.30 -8.67
C ARG A 33 10.22 -1.49 -8.87
N PHE A 34 10.05 -0.92 -10.06
CA PHE A 34 8.89 -0.09 -10.39
C PHE A 34 8.57 -0.18 -11.89
N ASP A 35 8.36 -1.39 -12.38
CA ASP A 35 7.88 -1.64 -13.74
C ASP A 35 6.35 -1.78 -13.73
N VAL A 36 5.67 -0.85 -14.40
CA VAL A 36 4.21 -0.85 -14.56
C VAL A 36 3.79 -1.11 -16.01
N SER A 37 4.70 -1.64 -16.83
CA SER A 37 4.41 -2.05 -18.19
C SER A 37 3.41 -3.22 -18.22
N PRO A 38 2.69 -3.44 -19.34
CA PRO A 38 1.75 -4.56 -19.47
C PRO A 38 2.38 -5.95 -19.29
N SER A 39 3.70 -6.08 -19.42
CA SER A 39 4.44 -7.33 -19.22
C SER A 39 4.97 -7.53 -17.80
N ALA A 40 4.86 -6.52 -16.93
CA ALA A 40 5.36 -6.58 -15.57
C ALA A 40 4.57 -7.61 -14.73
N GLY A 41 5.29 -8.45 -13.98
CA GLY A 41 4.72 -9.42 -13.05
C GLY A 41 4.36 -8.82 -11.69
N PHE A 42 3.95 -9.69 -10.76
CA PHE A 42 3.45 -9.26 -9.44
C PHE A 42 4.45 -8.42 -8.65
N PHE A 43 5.71 -8.86 -8.61
CA PHE A 43 6.78 -8.24 -7.82
C PHE A 43 7.75 -7.38 -8.66
N ASP A 44 7.37 -6.99 -9.88
CA ASP A 44 8.15 -6.04 -10.68
C ASP A 44 7.82 -4.58 -10.33
N ALA A 45 6.77 -4.36 -9.54
CA ALA A 45 6.42 -3.09 -8.92
C ALA A 45 5.97 -3.30 -7.47
N PRO A 46 5.83 -2.23 -6.68
CA PRO A 46 5.25 -2.31 -5.35
C PRO A 46 3.82 -2.87 -5.34
N PHE A 47 3.43 -3.45 -4.21
CA PHE A 47 2.05 -3.85 -3.94
C PHE A 47 1.66 -3.46 -2.52
N PRO A 48 0.44 -2.97 -2.25
CA PRO A 48 -0.55 -2.46 -3.21
C PRO A 48 -0.03 -1.32 -4.10
N ILE A 49 -0.66 -1.11 -5.26
CA ILE A 49 -0.40 0.01 -6.20
C ILE A 49 -1.66 0.25 -7.06
N PRO A 50 -1.97 1.48 -7.53
CA PRO A 50 -3.25 1.78 -8.15
C PRO A 50 -3.52 1.00 -9.42
N THR A 51 -2.48 0.68 -10.19
CA THR A 51 -2.58 -0.09 -11.44
C THR A 51 -3.05 -1.53 -11.23
N ARG A 52 -3.10 -2.01 -9.98
CA ARG A 52 -3.65 -3.32 -9.60
C ARG A 52 -5.09 -3.24 -9.08
N ALA A 53 -5.66 -2.04 -8.91
CA ALA A 53 -7.07 -1.91 -8.58
C ALA A 53 -7.92 -2.25 -9.80
N LEU A 54 -8.94 -3.09 -9.62
CA LEU A 54 -9.93 -3.40 -10.66
C LEU A 54 -11.18 -2.53 -10.49
N PRO A 55 -11.92 -2.28 -11.58
CA PRO A 55 -13.22 -1.64 -11.49
C PRO A 55 -14.14 -2.33 -10.47
N GLY A 56 -14.86 -1.54 -9.67
CA GLY A 56 -15.72 -2.04 -8.60
C GLY A 56 -15.00 -2.43 -7.31
N GLY A 57 -13.66 -2.36 -7.25
CA GLY A 57 -12.89 -2.65 -6.04
C GLY A 57 -12.42 -4.09 -5.92
N GLY A 58 -12.23 -4.81 -7.03
CA GLY A 58 -11.41 -6.03 -7.02
C GLY A 58 -9.92 -5.68 -7.02
N VAL A 59 -9.05 -6.68 -6.80
CA VAL A 59 -7.59 -6.52 -6.92
C VAL A 59 -7.04 -7.51 -7.95
N ARG A 60 -6.24 -7.00 -8.90
CA ARG A 60 -5.52 -7.81 -9.89
C ARG A 60 -4.36 -8.55 -9.22
N VAL A 61 -4.53 -9.86 -9.05
CA VAL A 61 -3.57 -10.77 -8.39
C VAL A 61 -3.41 -12.10 -9.14
N ASP A 62 -3.87 -12.17 -10.39
CA ASP A 62 -3.80 -13.37 -11.24
C ASP A 62 -2.37 -13.77 -11.61
N ASP A 63 -1.44 -12.82 -11.58
CA ASP A 63 0.00 -12.99 -11.77
C ASP A 63 0.78 -13.24 -10.46
N PHE A 64 0.09 -13.37 -9.32
CA PHE A 64 0.74 -13.68 -8.04
C PHE A 64 1.38 -15.09 -8.09
N PRO A 65 2.63 -15.28 -7.61
CA PRO A 65 3.30 -16.58 -7.68
C PRO A 65 2.54 -17.70 -6.96
N ASN A 66 2.23 -18.78 -7.69
CA ASN A 66 1.70 -20.03 -7.12
C ASN A 66 2.46 -21.26 -7.68
N PRO A 67 3.78 -21.39 -7.42
CA PRO A 67 4.62 -22.41 -8.07
C PRO A 67 4.29 -23.85 -7.67
N ARG A 68 3.50 -24.05 -6.60
CA ARG A 68 3.06 -25.37 -6.13
C ARG A 68 1.61 -25.68 -6.50
N ASP A 69 0.98 -24.86 -7.33
CA ASP A 69 -0.44 -24.96 -7.68
C ASP A 69 -1.34 -25.19 -6.46
N ASN A 70 -1.10 -24.40 -5.41
CA ASN A 70 -1.82 -24.53 -4.16
C ASN A 70 -3.27 -24.08 -4.37
N LEU A 71 -4.20 -25.02 -4.26
CA LEU A 71 -5.63 -24.79 -4.47
C LEU A 71 -6.23 -23.78 -3.48
N ILE A 72 -5.76 -23.75 -2.24
CA ILE A 72 -6.24 -22.80 -1.23
C ILE A 72 -5.80 -21.39 -1.61
N LEU A 73 -4.53 -21.22 -2.00
CA LEU A 73 -4.02 -19.94 -2.49
C LEU A 73 -4.81 -19.49 -3.73
N GLY A 74 -5.04 -20.38 -4.71
CA GLY A 74 -5.85 -20.07 -5.89
C GLY A 74 -7.27 -19.57 -5.55
N ARG A 75 -7.91 -20.16 -4.54
CA ARG A 75 -9.23 -19.70 -4.05
C ARG A 75 -9.15 -18.31 -3.40
N VAL A 76 -8.10 -18.04 -2.61
CA VAL A 76 -7.88 -16.72 -2.01
C VAL A 76 -7.66 -15.67 -3.10
N LEU A 77 -6.81 -15.93 -4.09
CA LEU A 77 -6.55 -15.02 -5.21
C LEU A 77 -7.83 -14.73 -6.00
N THR A 78 -8.64 -15.77 -6.26
CA THR A 78 -9.95 -15.62 -6.91
C THR A 78 -10.92 -14.79 -6.07
N ALA A 79 -10.88 -14.91 -4.74
CA ALA A 79 -11.70 -14.09 -3.87
C ALA A 79 -11.27 -12.61 -3.90
N LEU A 80 -9.97 -12.31 -3.86
CA LEU A 80 -9.44 -10.95 -3.93
C LEU A 80 -9.77 -10.23 -5.26
N ALA A 81 -9.88 -10.98 -6.34
CA ALA A 81 -10.25 -10.42 -7.65
C ALA A 81 -11.73 -10.00 -7.74
N ARG A 82 -12.59 -10.44 -6.83
CA ARG A 82 -14.03 -10.12 -6.85
C ARG A 82 -14.31 -8.83 -6.07
N PRO A 83 -14.96 -7.83 -6.68
CA PRO A 83 -15.52 -6.68 -5.97
C PRO A 83 -16.48 -7.07 -4.82
N PRO A 84 -16.64 -6.24 -3.77
CA PRO A 84 -15.85 -5.05 -3.40
C PRO A 84 -14.85 -5.37 -2.28
N VAL A 85 -13.67 -5.91 -2.61
CA VAL A 85 -12.65 -6.27 -1.60
C VAL A 85 -11.71 -5.10 -1.30
N GLY A 86 -11.17 -4.45 -2.34
CA GLY A 86 -10.17 -3.39 -2.26
C GLY A 86 -8.84 -3.85 -1.66
N PHE A 87 -7.94 -2.91 -1.39
CA PHE A 87 -6.71 -3.21 -0.65
C PHE A 87 -7.00 -3.33 0.85
N GLY A 88 -6.44 -4.33 1.51
CA GLY A 88 -6.75 -4.61 2.92
C GLY A 88 -6.26 -3.53 3.89
N THR A 89 -7.00 -3.33 4.97
CA THR A 89 -6.67 -2.34 6.03
C THR A 89 -5.60 -2.83 7.01
N THR A 90 -5.25 -4.11 6.98
CA THR A 90 -4.21 -4.73 7.82
C THR A 90 -3.29 -5.64 7.00
N SER A 91 -3.30 -5.51 5.68
CA SER A 91 -2.52 -6.35 4.76
C SER A 91 -1.08 -5.85 4.66
N ALA A 92 -0.18 -6.77 4.30
CA ALA A 92 1.21 -6.41 4.03
C ALA A 92 1.34 -5.56 2.76
N ILE A 93 2.29 -4.65 2.82
CA ILE A 93 2.78 -3.82 1.72
C ILE A 93 4.18 -4.34 1.36
N TYR A 94 4.43 -4.46 0.06
CA TYR A 94 5.59 -5.11 -0.53
C TYR A 94 6.31 -4.10 -1.42
N LEU A 95 7.56 -3.77 -1.06
CA LEU A 95 8.49 -3.01 -1.90
C LEU A 95 9.63 -3.94 -2.32
N PRO A 96 9.57 -4.54 -3.53
CA PRO A 96 10.66 -5.36 -4.05
C PRO A 96 11.84 -4.48 -4.47
N PHE A 97 13.08 -4.94 -4.27
CA PHE A 97 14.31 -4.23 -4.65
C PHE A 97 15.11 -5.00 -5.70
N ASP A 98 15.97 -4.29 -6.44
CA ASP A 98 16.94 -4.86 -7.39
C ASP A 98 18.25 -5.32 -6.72
N GLY A 99 18.39 -5.06 -5.42
CA GLY A 99 19.55 -5.45 -4.62
C GLY A 99 19.26 -5.42 -3.11
N PRO A 100 20.23 -5.86 -2.29
CA PRO A 100 20.07 -5.96 -0.84
C PRO A 100 20.11 -4.58 -0.15
N ILE A 101 19.37 -4.45 0.96
CA ILE A 101 19.39 -3.26 1.82
C ILE A 101 20.05 -3.54 3.18
N ASP A 102 20.38 -2.49 3.93
CA ASP A 102 20.84 -2.62 5.31
C ASP A 102 19.67 -2.89 6.27
N GLU A 103 19.55 -4.13 6.72
CA GLU A 103 18.50 -4.57 7.64
C GLU A 103 18.61 -3.93 9.03
N GLN A 104 19.81 -3.53 9.46
CA GLN A 104 20.01 -2.91 10.78
C GLN A 104 19.47 -1.48 10.85
N GLY A 105 19.29 -0.84 9.69
CA GLY A 105 18.70 0.50 9.56
C GLY A 105 17.17 0.51 9.55
N LEU A 106 16.50 -0.64 9.63
CA LEU A 106 15.05 -0.71 9.62
C LEU A 106 14.46 -0.20 10.95
N PRO A 107 13.41 0.64 10.91
CA PRO A 107 12.77 1.12 12.12
C PRO A 107 11.93 0.01 12.76
N ASP A 108 11.83 0.06 14.10
CA ASP A 108 10.74 -0.60 14.80
C ASP A 108 9.43 0.22 14.70
N ALA A 109 8.34 -0.29 15.26
CA ALA A 109 7.03 0.35 15.18
C ALA A 109 6.97 1.75 15.78
N ALA A 110 7.80 2.06 16.78
CA ALA A 110 7.89 3.40 17.34
C ALA A 110 8.78 4.30 16.46
N GLY A 111 9.89 3.77 15.96
CA GLY A 111 10.82 4.44 15.07
C GLY A 111 10.19 4.85 13.74
N SER A 112 9.18 4.12 13.25
CA SER A 112 8.47 4.47 12.01
C SER A 112 7.65 5.76 12.14
N LEU A 113 7.36 6.21 13.37
CA LEU A 113 6.61 7.43 13.64
C LEU A 113 7.50 8.67 13.74
N ALA A 114 8.82 8.51 13.89
CA ALA A 114 9.75 9.63 14.07
C ALA A 114 10.04 10.39 12.78
N ASP A 115 10.16 11.72 12.81
CA ASP A 115 10.33 12.57 11.61
C ASP A 115 11.37 12.05 10.59
N GLY A 116 12.51 11.54 11.08
CA GLY A 116 13.60 10.97 10.27
C GLY A 116 13.53 9.45 10.01
N ALA A 117 12.37 8.81 10.13
CA ALA A 117 12.20 7.38 9.92
C ALA A 117 12.72 6.93 8.55
N ALA A 118 13.49 5.84 8.53
CA ALA A 118 13.98 5.22 7.30
C ALA A 118 12.85 4.64 6.44
N VAL A 119 11.77 4.18 7.08
CA VAL A 119 10.55 3.68 6.43
C VAL A 119 9.35 4.13 7.26
N TYR A 120 8.30 4.65 6.61
CA TYR A 120 7.06 5.03 7.28
C TYR A 120 5.85 4.85 6.36
N LEU A 121 4.66 4.79 6.98
CA LEU A 121 3.36 4.73 6.31
C LEU A 121 2.57 6.00 6.68
N LEU A 122 2.15 6.75 5.68
CA LEU A 122 1.53 8.08 5.83
C LEU A 122 0.09 8.06 5.31
N ASP A 123 -0.84 8.63 6.07
CA ASP A 123 -2.18 8.98 5.58
C ASP A 123 -2.07 10.21 4.68
N ILE A 124 -2.37 10.05 3.40
CA ILE A 124 -2.27 11.13 2.40
C ILE A 124 -3.64 11.51 1.82
N ASP A 125 -4.72 10.98 2.36
CA ASP A 125 -6.05 11.24 1.83
C ASP A 125 -6.48 12.67 2.18
N PRO A 126 -6.83 13.51 1.18
CA PRO A 126 -7.22 14.91 1.42
C PRO A 126 -8.43 15.04 2.35
N ASP A 127 -9.32 14.05 2.36
CA ASP A 127 -10.55 14.05 3.15
C ASP A 127 -10.39 13.30 4.48
N SER A 128 -9.20 12.74 4.77
CA SER A 128 -8.97 12.03 6.03
C SER A 128 -8.84 12.99 7.21
N PRO A 129 -9.51 12.72 8.35
CA PRO A 129 -9.31 13.49 9.57
C PRO A 129 -7.91 13.29 10.18
N THR A 130 -7.17 12.27 9.73
CA THR A 130 -5.82 11.92 10.19
C THR A 130 -4.78 12.14 9.08
N ARG A 131 -5.09 12.95 8.07
CA ARG A 131 -4.15 13.29 6.99
C ARG A 131 -2.84 13.85 7.58
N GLY A 132 -1.71 13.38 7.05
CA GLY A 132 -0.37 13.75 7.53
C GLY A 132 0.11 12.91 8.72
N GLU A 133 -0.78 12.13 9.36
CA GLU A 133 -0.38 11.24 10.44
C GLU A 133 0.31 9.98 9.91
N ARG A 134 1.36 9.57 10.62
CA ARG A 134 2.06 8.31 10.37
C ARG A 134 1.40 7.18 11.14
N VAL A 135 1.33 6.01 10.50
CA VAL A 135 0.85 4.78 11.12
C VAL A 135 2.06 3.95 11.58
N ALA A 136 1.98 3.40 12.80
CA ALA A 136 3.01 2.51 13.32
C ALA A 136 3.07 1.24 12.46
N ILE A 137 4.27 0.84 12.04
CA ILE A 137 4.47 -0.31 11.14
C ILE A 137 5.56 -1.25 11.64
N ASP A 138 5.35 -2.55 11.43
CA ASP A 138 6.40 -3.54 11.51
C ASP A 138 7.06 -3.68 10.14
N VAL A 139 8.38 -3.50 10.08
CA VAL A 139 9.16 -3.56 8.84
C VAL A 139 10.14 -4.74 8.89
N ARG A 140 10.19 -5.53 7.81
CA ARG A 140 11.12 -6.66 7.67
C ARG A 140 11.65 -6.71 6.25
N PHE A 141 12.92 -7.06 6.11
CA PHE A 141 13.52 -7.36 4.81
C PHE A 141 13.67 -8.87 4.62
N LYS A 142 13.31 -9.36 3.44
CA LYS A 142 13.54 -10.73 3.02
C LYS A 142 14.68 -10.75 2.00
N ALA A 143 15.90 -11.03 2.47
CA ALA A 143 17.07 -11.09 1.60
C ALA A 143 17.03 -12.28 0.63
N ALA A 144 16.49 -13.43 1.05
CA ALA A 144 16.42 -14.63 0.22
C ALA A 144 15.02 -14.85 -0.38
N ALA A 145 14.97 -15.47 -1.56
CA ALA A 145 13.71 -15.89 -2.15
C ALA A 145 13.03 -17.00 -1.33
N GLU A 146 11.71 -16.93 -1.25
CA GLU A 146 10.87 -17.94 -0.58
C GLU A 146 9.88 -18.56 -1.59
N THR A 147 8.98 -19.42 -1.11
CA THR A 147 8.01 -20.13 -1.97
C THR A 147 7.08 -19.18 -2.74
N TYR A 148 6.73 -18.01 -2.17
CA TYR A 148 5.73 -17.09 -2.73
C TYR A 148 6.23 -15.65 -2.85
N SER A 149 7.52 -15.40 -2.60
CA SER A 149 8.09 -14.06 -2.68
C SER A 149 9.51 -14.12 -3.25
N PRO A 150 9.93 -13.11 -4.02
CA PRO A 150 11.30 -13.03 -4.52
C PRO A 150 12.28 -12.74 -3.39
N GLU A 151 13.56 -12.75 -3.73
CA GLU A 151 14.61 -12.15 -2.91
C GLU A 151 14.50 -10.62 -2.89
N ASN A 152 15.21 -9.99 -1.95
CA ASN A 152 15.27 -8.55 -1.77
C ASN A 152 13.90 -7.86 -1.64
N LEU A 153 13.03 -8.41 -0.78
CA LEU A 153 11.69 -7.88 -0.58
C LEU A 153 11.56 -7.17 0.77
N LEU A 154 11.28 -5.86 0.75
CA LEU A 154 10.88 -5.13 1.94
C LEU A 154 9.38 -5.34 2.18
N VAL A 155 9.05 -5.84 3.36
CA VAL A 155 7.69 -6.11 3.82
C VAL A 155 7.35 -5.13 4.92
N ILE A 156 6.27 -4.38 4.74
CA ILE A 156 5.76 -3.39 5.67
C ILE A 156 4.35 -3.84 6.08
N LEU A 157 4.09 -3.91 7.39
CA LEU A 157 2.79 -4.30 7.91
C LEU A 157 2.31 -3.25 8.91
N PRO A 158 1.07 -2.77 8.86
CA PRO A 158 0.51 -1.99 9.96
C PRO A 158 0.67 -2.77 11.28
N HIS A 159 1.22 -2.12 12.30
CA HIS A 159 1.50 -2.76 13.58
C HIS A 159 0.23 -3.37 14.17
N PRO A 160 0.26 -4.55 14.81
CA PRO A 160 -0.92 -5.18 15.36
C PRO A 160 -1.78 -4.23 16.21
N GLY A 161 -3.07 -4.14 15.88
CA GLY A 161 -4.02 -3.21 16.50
C GLY A 161 -4.14 -1.85 15.82
N MET A 162 -3.25 -1.51 14.87
CA MET A 162 -3.29 -0.26 14.08
C MET A 162 -3.88 -0.52 12.69
N ALA A 163 -5.16 -0.86 12.62
CA ALA A 163 -5.84 -1.01 11.32
C ALA A 163 -5.93 0.34 10.60
N LEU A 164 -5.63 0.33 9.30
CA LEU A 164 -5.81 1.48 8.43
C LEU A 164 -7.30 1.81 8.30
N ARG A 165 -7.61 3.10 8.11
CA ARG A 165 -8.99 3.54 7.86
C ARG A 165 -9.48 2.94 6.54
N ALA A 166 -10.76 2.58 6.49
CA ALA A 166 -11.41 2.13 5.28
C ALA A 166 -11.53 3.28 4.27
N SER A 167 -11.48 2.98 2.97
CA SER A 167 -11.64 3.99 1.93
C SER A 167 -10.72 5.20 2.11
N THR A 168 -9.44 4.98 2.44
CA THR A 168 -8.47 6.04 2.72
C THR A 168 -7.19 5.80 1.94
N ARG A 169 -6.62 6.86 1.37
CA ARG A 169 -5.37 6.83 0.61
C ARG A 169 -4.15 6.91 1.53
N TYR A 170 -3.25 5.95 1.37
CA TYR A 170 -1.99 5.86 2.13
C TYR A 170 -0.79 5.79 1.19
N ALA A 171 0.37 6.23 1.69
CA ALA A 171 1.66 6.05 1.04
C ALA A 171 2.64 5.34 1.97
N ALA A 172 3.21 4.23 1.54
CA ALA A 172 4.37 3.62 2.19
C ALA A 172 5.63 4.16 1.54
N ILE A 173 6.54 4.70 2.33
CA ILE A 173 7.71 5.46 1.87
C ILE A 173 8.96 4.91 2.54
N ALA A 174 10.00 4.66 1.75
CA ALA A 174 11.36 4.47 2.22
C ALA A 174 12.22 5.69 1.85
N THR A 175 13.03 6.17 2.78
CA THR A 175 13.77 7.42 2.65
C THR A 175 15.25 7.20 2.34
N ASP A 176 16.02 8.29 2.26
CA ASP A 176 17.48 8.25 2.13
C ASP A 176 18.20 7.82 3.44
N ALA A 177 17.49 7.81 4.57
CA ALA A 177 17.98 7.24 5.82
C ALA A 177 18.09 5.70 5.73
N LEU A 178 17.28 5.06 4.88
CA LEU A 178 17.47 3.66 4.53
C LEU A 178 18.68 3.54 3.58
N ARG A 179 19.63 2.67 3.92
CA ARG A 179 20.85 2.42 3.13
C ARG A 179 20.77 1.08 2.44
N ASP A 180 21.54 0.92 1.37
CA ASP A 180 21.80 -0.40 0.82
C ASP A 180 22.77 -1.20 1.72
N ALA A 181 22.95 -2.50 1.43
CA ALA A 181 23.82 -3.36 2.24
C ALA A 181 25.31 -2.95 2.21
N GLN A 182 25.71 -1.99 1.37
CA GLN A 182 27.05 -1.42 1.32
C GLN A 182 27.12 -0.04 1.98
N GLY A 183 26.05 0.42 2.63
CA GLY A 183 25.97 1.72 3.28
C GLY A 183 25.75 2.90 2.32
N ARG A 184 25.45 2.64 1.04
CA ARG A 184 25.16 3.68 0.05
C ARG A 184 23.71 4.14 0.19
N THR A 185 23.42 5.38 -0.19
CA THR A 185 22.04 5.84 -0.36
C THR A 185 21.34 4.98 -1.41
N LEU A 186 20.08 4.63 -1.16
CA LEU A 186 19.25 3.98 -2.17
C LEU A 186 19.14 4.87 -3.42
N GLY A 187 19.16 4.25 -4.60
CA GLY A 187 18.78 4.95 -5.82
C GLY A 187 17.26 5.10 -5.90
N ARG A 188 16.79 5.96 -6.80
CA ARG A 188 15.36 6.07 -7.11
C ARG A 188 15.07 5.49 -8.50
N PRO A 189 13.96 4.74 -8.68
CA PRO A 189 13.55 4.28 -10.00
C PRO A 189 13.13 5.44 -10.90
N GLU A 190 13.45 5.40 -12.19
CA GLU A 190 13.13 6.47 -13.15
C GLU A 190 11.63 6.80 -13.19
N VAL A 191 10.76 5.77 -13.12
CA VAL A 191 9.30 5.93 -13.04
C VAL A 191 8.90 6.71 -11.79
N LEU A 192 9.49 6.39 -10.63
CA LEU A 192 9.22 7.12 -9.39
C LEU A 192 9.75 8.55 -9.46
N ASP A 193 10.91 8.77 -10.07
CA ASP A 193 11.45 10.12 -10.30
C ASP A 193 10.49 10.97 -11.15
N ALA A 194 9.96 10.41 -12.25
CA ALA A 194 8.98 11.09 -13.09
C ALA A 194 7.65 11.36 -12.36
N LEU A 195 7.21 10.44 -11.49
CA LEU A 195 5.98 10.59 -10.70
C LEU A 195 6.10 11.64 -9.59
N LEU A 196 7.30 11.88 -9.05
CA LEU A 196 7.53 12.89 -8.03
C LEU A 196 7.83 14.29 -8.60
N ASP A 197 8.28 14.38 -9.85
CA ASP A 197 8.55 15.64 -10.53
C ASP A 197 7.33 16.08 -11.36
N ALA A 198 6.65 17.15 -10.95
CA ALA A 198 5.47 17.69 -11.64
C ALA A 198 5.78 18.22 -13.06
N GLY A 199 7.06 18.50 -13.37
CA GLY A 199 7.51 18.95 -14.68
C GLY A 199 7.99 17.82 -15.61
N ALA A 200 8.06 16.58 -15.13
CA ALA A 200 8.52 15.45 -15.92
C ALA A 200 7.50 15.01 -16.98
N ASP A 201 8.00 14.45 -18.08
CA ASP A 201 7.15 13.77 -19.05
C ASP A 201 6.63 12.46 -18.45
N ARG A 202 5.32 12.38 -18.29
CA ARG A 202 4.59 11.21 -17.78
C ARG A 202 3.78 10.53 -18.86
N ALA A 203 4.01 10.86 -20.13
CA ALA A 203 3.35 10.22 -21.25
C ALA A 203 3.56 8.70 -21.23
N GLY A 204 2.46 7.96 -21.30
CA GLY A 204 2.46 6.49 -21.27
C GLY A 204 2.38 5.89 -19.86
N LEU A 205 2.46 6.67 -18.78
CA LEU A 205 2.13 6.18 -17.45
C LEU A 205 0.61 6.06 -17.27
N PRO A 206 0.12 5.04 -16.51
CA PRO A 206 -1.30 4.91 -16.21
C PRO A 206 -1.86 6.12 -15.45
N ALA A 207 -3.04 6.59 -15.82
CA ALA A 207 -3.62 7.81 -15.26
C ALA A 207 -3.91 7.69 -13.76
N GLU A 208 -4.38 6.52 -13.31
CA GLU A 208 -4.62 6.21 -11.90
C GLU A 208 -3.33 6.19 -11.06
N LEU A 209 -2.19 5.87 -11.69
CA LEU A 209 -0.89 5.94 -11.03
C LEU A 209 -0.44 7.39 -10.86
N VAL A 210 -0.56 8.19 -11.93
CA VAL A 210 -0.23 9.62 -11.90
C VAL A 210 -1.08 10.34 -10.85
N GLU A 211 -2.40 10.14 -10.86
CA GLU A 211 -3.32 10.77 -9.91
C GLU A 211 -3.02 10.40 -8.44
N ALA A 212 -2.65 9.15 -8.18
CA ALA A 212 -2.26 8.71 -6.86
C ALA A 212 -0.95 9.35 -6.39
N PHE A 213 0.05 9.46 -7.26
CA PHE A 213 1.32 10.08 -6.93
C PHE A 213 1.26 11.61 -6.87
N ASP A 214 0.37 12.26 -7.61
CA ASP A 214 0.09 13.69 -7.44
C ASP A 214 -0.45 13.98 -6.04
N ALA A 215 -1.32 13.11 -5.50
CA ALA A 215 -1.77 13.22 -4.11
C ALA A 215 -0.62 13.00 -3.11
N LEU A 216 0.31 12.09 -3.41
CA LEU A 216 1.52 11.93 -2.59
C LEU A 216 2.37 13.21 -2.63
N VAL A 217 2.66 13.77 -3.81
CA VAL A 217 3.42 15.03 -3.93
C VAL A 217 2.77 16.15 -3.13
N ALA A 218 1.44 16.32 -3.25
CA ALA A 218 0.72 17.32 -2.48
C ALA A 218 0.78 17.09 -0.95
N ALA A 219 0.84 15.84 -0.49
CA ALA A 219 1.03 15.52 0.91
C ALA A 219 2.48 15.76 1.37
N LEU A 220 3.47 15.40 0.55
CA LEU A 220 4.88 15.65 0.81
C LEU A 220 5.17 17.16 0.94
N ASP A 221 4.61 17.97 0.05
CA ASP A 221 4.72 19.43 0.11
C ASP A 221 4.07 20.02 1.37
N ALA A 222 2.90 19.50 1.75
CA ALA A 222 2.18 19.96 2.94
C ALA A 222 2.93 19.64 4.24
N GLU A 223 3.59 18.49 4.30
CA GLU A 223 4.35 18.02 5.47
C GLU A 223 5.84 18.38 5.41
N ALA A 224 6.28 19.09 4.36
CA ALA A 224 7.68 19.43 4.09
C ALA A 224 8.63 18.21 4.08
N LEU A 225 8.21 17.12 3.43
CA LEU A 225 8.96 15.87 3.29
C LEU A 225 9.51 15.74 1.85
N ASP A 226 10.82 15.51 1.67
CA ASP A 226 11.44 15.48 0.33
C ASP A 226 12.34 14.25 0.07
N ALA A 227 12.60 13.44 1.10
CA ALA A 227 13.61 12.37 1.07
C ALA A 227 13.13 11.02 0.51
N VAL A 228 12.19 10.98 -0.44
CA VAL A 228 11.60 9.71 -0.94
C VAL A 228 12.58 8.94 -1.84
N ARG A 229 12.86 7.66 -1.54
CA ARG A 229 13.71 6.79 -2.38
C ARG A 229 12.97 5.59 -2.96
N ALA A 230 11.97 5.09 -2.23
CA ALA A 230 10.97 4.17 -2.76
C ALA A 230 9.61 4.55 -2.19
N ALA A 231 8.55 4.36 -2.97
CA ALA A 231 7.20 4.59 -2.49
C ALA A 231 6.18 3.71 -3.20
N THR A 232 5.08 3.44 -2.53
CA THR A 232 3.82 3.05 -3.17
C THR A 232 2.66 3.78 -2.56
N VAL A 233 1.66 4.07 -3.40
CA VAL A 233 0.42 4.73 -3.01
C VAL A 233 -0.74 3.78 -3.25
N PHE A 234 -1.68 3.69 -2.32
CA PHE A 234 -2.85 2.86 -2.48
C PHE A 234 -4.03 3.38 -1.68
N ARG A 235 -5.22 2.92 -2.04
CA ARG A 235 -6.45 3.23 -1.31
C ARG A 235 -7.01 1.96 -0.69
N THR A 236 -7.24 1.96 0.61
CA THR A 236 -7.87 0.83 1.30
C THR A 236 -9.30 0.62 0.81
N GLY A 237 -9.76 -0.64 0.82
CA GLY A 237 -11.16 -1.00 0.59
C GLY A 237 -12.06 -0.59 1.76
N ASP A 238 -13.33 -0.97 1.66
CA ASP A 238 -14.31 -0.85 2.74
C ASP A 238 -14.80 -2.25 3.16
N PRO A 239 -14.09 -2.92 4.09
CA PRO A 239 -14.48 -4.25 4.54
C PRO A 239 -15.75 -4.25 5.40
N PHE A 240 -16.22 -3.10 5.85
CA PHE A 240 -17.37 -2.99 6.75
C PHE A 240 -18.66 -2.59 6.02
N GLY A 241 -18.57 -1.92 4.87
CA GLY A 241 -19.72 -1.37 4.15
C GLY A 241 -20.87 -2.36 3.93
N GLU A 242 -20.57 -3.60 3.51
CA GLU A 242 -21.61 -4.64 3.36
C GLU A 242 -22.25 -5.02 4.70
N THR A 243 -21.45 -5.20 5.74
CA THR A 243 -21.95 -5.54 7.08
C THR A 243 -22.76 -4.40 7.68
N GLU A 244 -22.38 -3.14 7.44
CA GLU A 244 -23.13 -1.97 7.88
C GLU A 244 -24.50 -1.87 7.21
N LYS A 245 -24.57 -2.08 5.89
CA LYS A 245 -25.83 -2.15 5.16
C LYS A 245 -26.71 -3.28 5.69
N LEU A 246 -26.13 -4.47 5.89
CA LEU A 246 -26.86 -5.61 6.42
C LEU A 246 -27.38 -5.32 7.83
N ARG A 247 -26.56 -4.72 8.70
CA ARG A 247 -26.97 -4.30 10.04
C ARG A 247 -28.14 -3.32 9.98
N ALA A 248 -28.08 -2.31 9.11
CA ALA A 248 -29.16 -1.35 8.93
C ALA A 248 -30.44 -2.02 8.43
N TRP A 249 -30.33 -2.95 7.49
CA TRP A 249 -31.46 -3.71 6.96
C TRP A 249 -32.11 -4.59 8.03
N VAL A 250 -31.32 -5.36 8.79
CA VAL A 250 -31.82 -6.22 9.88
C VAL A 250 -32.50 -5.38 10.97
N ALA A 251 -31.93 -4.23 11.34
CA ALA A 251 -32.51 -3.33 12.33
C ALA A 251 -33.85 -2.72 11.90
N ALA A 252 -34.09 -2.61 10.60
CA ALA A 252 -35.36 -2.13 10.04
C ALA A 252 -36.43 -3.23 9.94
N GLN A 253 -36.08 -4.51 10.12
CA GLN A 253 -37.06 -5.60 10.04
C GLN A 253 -37.95 -5.64 11.28
N PRO A 254 -39.25 -5.95 11.14
CA PRO A 254 -40.13 -6.13 12.28
C PRO A 254 -39.67 -7.35 13.10
N LEU A 255 -39.32 -7.12 14.36
CA LEU A 255 -39.09 -8.21 15.31
C LEU A 255 -40.45 -8.80 15.70
N SER A 256 -40.65 -10.07 15.37
CA SER A 256 -41.80 -10.83 15.84
C SER A 256 -41.32 -11.88 16.85
N MET A 257 -41.92 -11.84 18.03
CA MET A 257 -41.81 -12.90 19.02
C MET A 257 -42.92 -13.90 18.78
N ASP A 258 -42.58 -15.17 18.66
CA ASP A 258 -43.58 -16.23 18.49
C ASP A 258 -44.26 -16.55 19.83
N ASP A 259 -43.51 -16.46 20.91
CA ASP A 259 -43.94 -16.77 22.26
C ASP A 259 -43.79 -15.58 23.20
N ARG A 260 -44.61 -15.56 24.25
CA ARG A 260 -44.38 -14.67 25.39
C ARG A 260 -43.07 -15.06 26.07
N LEU A 261 -42.29 -14.07 26.51
CA LEU A 261 -41.13 -14.31 27.38
C LEU A 261 -41.56 -15.08 28.63
N LEU A 262 -40.98 -16.25 28.83
CA LEU A 262 -41.16 -17.09 29.99
C LEU A 262 -40.10 -16.73 31.03
N VAL A 263 -40.52 -16.28 32.20
CA VAL A 263 -39.61 -16.14 33.35
C VAL A 263 -39.33 -17.55 33.87
N LEU A 264 -38.09 -18.00 33.70
CA LEU A 264 -37.63 -19.31 34.16
C LEU A 264 -37.19 -19.27 35.63
N ARG A 265 -36.55 -18.16 36.04
CA ARG A 265 -36.11 -17.90 37.41
C ARG A 265 -36.22 -16.42 37.72
N ASP A 266 -36.54 -16.15 38.98
CA ASP A 266 -36.64 -14.81 39.53
C ASP A 266 -35.71 -14.73 40.75
N HIS A 267 -34.81 -13.75 40.74
CA HIS A 267 -33.84 -13.48 41.80
C HIS A 267 -33.96 -12.00 42.21
N ASP A 268 -33.48 -11.67 43.40
CA ASP A 268 -33.61 -10.30 43.96
C ASP A 268 -33.07 -9.20 43.01
N ASP A 269 -32.01 -9.49 42.24
CA ASP A 269 -31.35 -8.52 41.35
C ASP A 269 -31.55 -8.77 39.84
N PHE A 270 -32.11 -9.93 39.43
CA PHE A 270 -32.29 -10.27 38.01
C PHE A 270 -33.30 -11.40 37.77
N CYS A 271 -33.93 -11.40 36.60
CA CYS A 271 -34.75 -12.51 36.11
C CYS A 271 -34.03 -13.24 34.97
N VAL A 272 -34.17 -14.56 34.92
CA VAL A 272 -33.79 -15.36 33.75
C VAL A 272 -35.05 -15.57 32.91
N VAL A 273 -35.04 -15.08 31.67
CA VAL A 273 -36.16 -15.24 30.73
C VAL A 273 -35.78 -16.11 29.54
N SER A 274 -36.76 -16.81 28.98
CA SER A 274 -36.64 -17.59 27.75
C SER A 274 -37.73 -17.19 26.77
N GLY A 275 -37.38 -17.07 25.50
CA GLY A 275 -38.32 -16.82 24.43
C GLY A 275 -37.65 -17.00 23.07
N SER A 276 -38.47 -17.06 22.04
CA SER A 276 -38.04 -17.22 20.65
C SER A 276 -38.40 -15.99 19.84
N ILE A 277 -37.46 -15.52 19.03
CA ILE A 277 -37.68 -14.47 18.03
C ILE A 277 -37.51 -15.05 16.63
N ARG A 278 -38.30 -14.55 15.68
CA ARG A 278 -38.03 -14.78 14.27
C ARG A 278 -36.98 -13.79 13.78
N VAL A 279 -35.90 -14.33 13.22
CA VAL A 279 -34.85 -13.57 12.54
C VAL A 279 -34.81 -13.96 11.06
N PRO A 280 -34.50 -13.02 10.16
CA PRO A 280 -34.40 -13.31 8.74
C PRO A 280 -33.26 -14.31 8.45
N LEU A 281 -33.50 -15.25 7.53
CA LEU A 281 -32.44 -16.09 6.96
C LEU A 281 -31.84 -15.35 5.76
N LEU A 282 -30.58 -14.95 5.90
CA LEU A 282 -29.86 -14.16 4.89
C LEU A 282 -29.02 -15.00 3.93
N GLN A 283 -28.84 -16.29 4.24
CA GLN A 283 -28.04 -17.19 3.42
C GLN A 283 -28.88 -17.76 2.27
N ASP A 284 -28.32 -17.74 1.07
CA ASP A 284 -28.85 -18.45 -0.10
C ASP A 284 -28.59 -19.96 0.01
N GLY A 285 -29.40 -20.75 -0.68
CA GLY A 285 -29.25 -22.19 -0.86
C GLY A 285 -29.90 -23.05 0.21
N GLU A 286 -29.69 -24.35 0.10
CA GLU A 286 -30.25 -25.32 1.04
C GLU A 286 -29.21 -25.82 2.04
N ARG A 287 -29.56 -25.77 3.32
CA ARG A 287 -28.76 -26.36 4.40
C ARG A 287 -28.59 -27.86 4.15
N PRO A 288 -27.39 -28.44 4.35
CA PRO A 288 -26.24 -27.86 5.06
C PRO A 288 -25.15 -27.23 4.17
N PHE A 289 -25.48 -26.76 2.96
CA PHE A 289 -24.56 -26.04 2.06
C PHE A 289 -23.29 -26.83 1.68
N LYS A 290 -23.46 -28.10 1.25
CA LYS A 290 -22.32 -29.00 0.98
C LYS A 290 -21.50 -28.61 -0.25
N ASP A 291 -22.17 -28.24 -1.33
CA ASP A 291 -21.55 -28.03 -2.64
C ASP A 291 -21.77 -26.61 -3.19
N ALA A 292 -22.84 -25.93 -2.75
CA ALA A 292 -23.22 -24.57 -3.15
C ALA A 292 -24.12 -23.93 -2.08
N GLY A 293 -24.32 -22.60 -2.18
CA GLY A 293 -25.08 -21.81 -1.21
C GLY A 293 -24.25 -21.38 0.01
N GLY A 294 -24.92 -20.82 1.01
CA GLY A 294 -24.33 -20.35 2.27
C GLY A 294 -23.78 -18.92 2.23
N ALA A 295 -23.69 -18.29 1.05
CA ALA A 295 -23.37 -16.88 0.90
C ALA A 295 -24.54 -16.01 1.35
N ILE A 296 -24.26 -14.79 1.80
CA ILE A 296 -25.29 -13.80 2.09
C ILE A 296 -25.88 -13.33 0.75
N ALA A 297 -27.20 -13.45 0.61
CA ALA A 297 -27.93 -12.97 -0.56
C ALA A 297 -28.22 -11.48 -0.41
N LEU A 298 -27.61 -10.68 -1.27
CA LEU A 298 -27.87 -9.24 -1.39
C LEU A 298 -28.84 -9.00 -2.55
N ASP A 299 -29.71 -8.00 -2.42
CA ASP A 299 -30.58 -7.57 -3.51
C ASP A 299 -29.91 -6.48 -4.36
N ALA A 300 -30.64 -5.87 -5.30
CA ALA A 300 -30.07 -4.84 -6.18
C ALA A 300 -29.62 -3.56 -5.46
N ALA A 301 -30.06 -3.33 -4.20
CA ALA A 301 -29.63 -2.22 -3.37
C ALA A 301 -28.34 -2.53 -2.57
N GLY A 302 -27.89 -3.79 -2.59
CA GLY A 302 -26.78 -4.29 -1.79
C GLY A 302 -27.25 -4.65 -0.39
#